data_AF-A0A1E2WRL6-F1
#
_entry.id   AF-A0A1E2WRL6-F1
#
_cell.length_a   1.000
_cell.length_b   1.000
_cell.length_c   1.000
_cell.angle_alpha   90.00
_cell.angle_beta   90.00
_cell.angle_gamma   90.00
#
_symmetry.space_group_name_H-M   'P 1'
#
loop_
_entity.id
_entity.type
_entity.pdbx_description
1 polymer ?
#
loop_
_entity_poly.entity_id
_entity_poly.type
_entity_poly.pdbx_seq_one_letter_code
_entity_poly.pdbx_strand_id
1 'polypeptide(L)'
;MERRKILIATKTYPSISTKYQETVCTAGVLLDDDEKPIQWIRIYPIRFRQLDFDKRYPRWSIISAKIERNDKDYREESFRI
;
A
#
# COMPACT_ATOMS: atom_id res chain seq x y z
N MET A 1 1.06 -1.57 14.41
CA MET A 1 0.51 -0.89 13.22
C MET A 1 0.54 0.61 13.43
N GLU A 2 1.41 1.30 12.70
CA GLU A 2 1.55 2.76 12.74
C GLU A 2 0.71 3.39 11.63
N ARG A 3 0.06 4.53 11.89
CA ARG A 3 -0.71 5.24 10.86
C ARG A 3 0.20 6.21 10.12
N ARG A 4 0.35 6.02 8.80
CA ARG A 4 1.25 6.83 7.96
C ARG A 4 0.50 7.44 6.77
N LYS A 5 0.98 8.59 6.31
CA LYS A 5 0.54 9.22 5.06
C LYS A 5 1.36 8.66 3.91
N ILE A 6 0.68 8.26 2.84
CA ILE A 6 1.31 7.61 1.69
C ILE A 6 0.82 8.29 0.42
N LEU A 7 1.74 8.76 -0.42
CA LEU A 7 1.45 9.15 -1.79
C LEU A 7 1.40 7.91 -2.67
N ILE A 8 0.24 7.61 -3.26
CA ILE A 8 0.08 6.46 -4.14
C ILE A 8 0.69 6.75 -5.51
N ALA A 9 1.76 6.02 -5.87
CA ALA A 9 2.40 6.14 -7.18
C ALA A 9 1.69 5.27 -8.23
N THR A 10 1.46 3.99 -7.91
CA THR A 10 0.82 3.06 -8.84
C THR A 10 0.12 1.90 -8.13
N LYS A 11 -0.79 1.25 -8.85
CA LYS A 11 -1.44 -0.01 -8.47
C LYS A 11 -1.37 -0.97 -9.64
N THR A 12 -1.00 -2.22 -9.37
CA THR A 12 -0.92 -3.24 -10.42
C THR A 12 -2.31 -3.63 -10.91
N TYR A 13 -2.38 -4.21 -12.10
CA TYR A 13 -3.58 -4.93 -12.50
C TYR A 13 -3.86 -6.04 -11.49
N PRO A 14 -5.12 -6.26 -11.12
CA PRO A 14 -5.47 -7.28 -10.16
C PRO A 14 -5.02 -8.67 -10.58
N SER A 15 -4.38 -9.38 -9.66
CA SER A 15 -4.16 -10.82 -9.79
C SER A 15 -5.35 -11.56 -9.20
N ILE A 16 -5.90 -12.50 -9.97
CA ILE A 16 -6.91 -13.43 -9.49
C ILE A 16 -6.20 -14.42 -8.55
N SER A 17 -6.38 -14.24 -7.26
CA SER A 17 -5.90 -15.11 -6.19
C SER A 17 -6.99 -16.11 -5.81
N THR A 18 -6.69 -17.41 -5.89
CA THR A 18 -7.56 -18.46 -5.34
C THR A 18 -7.82 -18.34 -3.84
N LYS A 19 -6.91 -17.69 -3.09
CA LYS A 19 -7.00 -17.54 -1.63
C LYS A 19 -7.67 -16.22 -1.18
N TYR A 20 -7.50 -15.14 -1.94
CA TYR A 20 -7.95 -13.79 -1.55
C TYR A 20 -8.92 -13.14 -2.55
N GLN A 21 -9.45 -13.92 -3.49
CA GLN A 21 -10.20 -13.48 -4.68
C GLN A 21 -9.36 -12.61 -5.60
N GLU A 22 -9.38 -11.30 -5.41
CA GLU A 22 -8.69 -10.37 -6.30
C GLU A 22 -7.86 -9.40 -5.47
N THR A 23 -6.55 -9.44 -5.69
CA THR A 23 -5.62 -8.60 -4.97
C THR A 23 -4.73 -7.82 -5.91
N VAL A 24 -4.43 -6.59 -5.51
CA VAL A 24 -3.46 -5.73 -6.19
C VAL A 24 -2.27 -5.48 -5.28
N CYS A 25 -1.13 -5.20 -5.92
CA CYS A 25 0.01 -4.59 -5.28
C CYS A 25 -0.11 -3.07 -5.46
N THR A 26 0.07 -2.31 -4.39
CA THR A 26 0.11 -0.85 -4.47
C THR A 26 1.49 -0.36 -4.07
N ALA A 27 2.11 0.45 -4.92
CA ALA A 27 3.38 1.10 -4.62
C ALA A 27 3.13 2.59 -4.37
N GLY A 28 3.86 3.13 -3.41
CA GLY A 28 3.78 4.53 -3.03
C GLY A 28 5.01 4.97 -2.27
N VAL A 29 4.91 6.17 -1.74
CA VAL A 29 5.96 6.85 -1.01
C VAL A 29 5.42 7.29 0.34
N LEU A 30 6.15 7.01 1.42
CA LEU A 30 5.83 7.56 2.72
C LEU A 30 6.11 9.06 2.72
N LEU A 31 5.11 9.82 3.14
CA LEU A 31 5.27 11.25 3.39
C LEU A 31 5.66 11.41 4.85
N ASP A 32 6.89 11.87 5.06
CA ASP A 32 7.43 12.25 6.35
C ASP A 32 7.81 13.73 6.27
N ASP A 33 7.76 14.42 7.40
CA ASP A 33 8.06 15.86 7.47
C ASP A 33 9.57 16.13 7.66
N ASP A 34 10.38 15.05 7.82
CA ASP A 34 11.82 15.10 8.02
C ASP A 34 12.62 15.11 6.70
N GLU A 35 13.82 15.72 6.70
CA GLU A 35 14.81 15.69 5.60
C GLU A 35 15.48 14.31 5.42
N LYS A 36 14.73 13.22 5.58
CA LYS A 36 15.20 11.86 5.35
C LYS A 36 15.05 11.49 3.87
N PRO A 37 15.86 10.55 3.37
CA PRO A 37 15.60 9.94 2.07
C PRO A 37 14.17 9.41 2.00
N ILE A 38 13.52 9.67 0.87
CA ILE A 38 12.15 9.24 0.62
C ILE A 38 12.05 7.72 0.73
N GLN A 39 11.20 7.23 1.61
CA GLN A 39 10.99 5.80 1.78
C GLN A 39 9.87 5.28 0.86
N TRP A 40 10.23 4.36 -0.02
CA TRP A 40 9.28 3.61 -0.83
C TRP A 40 8.51 2.60 0.01
N ILE A 41 7.25 2.39 -0.36
CA ILE A 41 6.38 1.40 0.25
C ILE A 41 5.63 0.61 -0.82
N ARG A 42 5.61 -0.70 -0.63
CA ARG A 42 4.86 -1.69 -1.38
C ARG A 42 3.88 -2.35 -0.43
N ILE A 43 2.60 -2.12 -0.64
CA ILE A 43 1.53 -2.73 0.14
C ILE A 43 0.97 -3.91 -0.64
N TYR A 44 1.08 -5.11 -0.07
CA TYR A 44 0.56 -6.32 -0.67
C TYR A 44 0.20 -7.38 0.38
N PRO A 45 -0.94 -8.08 0.24
CA PRO A 45 -1.97 -7.91 -0.79
C PRO A 45 -3.05 -6.87 -0.41
N ILE A 46 -3.57 -6.11 -1.38
CA ILE A 46 -4.73 -5.22 -1.16
C ILE A 46 -5.94 -5.74 -1.94
N ARG A 47 -7.06 -5.97 -1.26
CA ARG A 47 -8.35 -6.34 -1.88
C ARG A 47 -9.10 -5.10 -2.35
N PHE A 48 -8.54 -4.38 -3.33
CA PHE A 48 -8.98 -3.03 -3.70
C PHE A 48 -10.46 -2.95 -4.10
N ARG A 49 -10.98 -3.92 -4.87
CA ARG A 49 -12.40 -3.94 -5.26
C ARG A 49 -13.36 -4.21 -4.09
N GLN A 50 -12.88 -4.82 -3.02
CA GLN A 50 -13.68 -5.10 -1.82
C GLN A 50 -13.64 -3.96 -0.80
N LEU A 51 -12.82 -2.94 -1.01
CA LEU A 51 -12.86 -1.74 -0.18
C LEU A 51 -14.20 -1.02 -0.38
N ASP A 52 -14.73 -0.49 0.71
CA ASP A 52 -15.82 0.49 0.71
C ASP A 52 -15.49 1.62 -0.28
N PHE A 53 -16.52 2.18 -0.92
CA PHE A 53 -16.33 3.11 -2.03
C PHE A 53 -15.50 4.34 -1.64
N ASP A 54 -15.68 4.83 -0.42
CA ASP A 54 -14.97 5.96 0.20
C ASP A 54 -13.50 5.66 0.55
N LYS A 55 -13.14 4.37 0.68
CA LYS A 55 -11.78 3.92 0.98
C LYS A 55 -10.97 3.58 -0.27
N ARG A 56 -11.61 3.56 -1.44
CA ARG A 56 -10.92 3.42 -2.73
C ARG A 56 -10.21 4.72 -3.07
N TYR A 57 -9.08 4.59 -3.74
CA TYR A 57 -8.21 5.73 -4.04
C TYR A 57 -7.75 5.74 -5.50
N PRO A 58 -7.66 6.94 -6.12
CA PRO A 58 -7.13 7.10 -7.47
C PRO A 58 -5.60 7.01 -7.47
N ARG A 59 -5.00 7.15 -8.66
CA ARG A 59 -3.54 7.32 -8.77
C ARG A 59 -3.17 8.71 -8.24
N TRP A 60 -2.00 8.86 -7.63
CA TRP A 60 -1.46 10.12 -7.09
C TRP A 60 -2.20 10.72 -5.89
N SER A 61 -3.15 10.00 -5.30
CA SER A 61 -3.78 10.44 -4.05
C SER A 61 -2.86 10.24 -2.86
N ILE A 62 -2.95 11.16 -1.89
CA ILE A 62 -2.40 10.95 -0.56
C ILE A 62 -3.46 10.22 0.28
N ILE A 63 -3.10 9.06 0.81
CA ILE A 63 -3.94 8.26 1.70
C ILE A 63 -3.35 8.17 3.10
N SER A 64 -4.18 7.90 4.10
CA SER A 64 -3.73 7.60 5.46
C SER A 64 -4.12 6.18 5.84
N ALA A 65 -3.13 5.30 5.97
CA ALA A 65 -3.34 3.89 6.28
C ALA A 65 -2.53 3.46 7.50
N LYS A 66 -3.08 2.51 8.26
CA LYS A 66 -2.31 1.78 9.28
C LYS A 66 -1.52 0.70 8.56
N ILE A 67 -0.20 0.77 8.64
CA ILE A 67 0.70 -0.18 7.97
C ILE A 67 1.56 -0.93 8.97
N GLU A 68 1.98 -2.12 8.58
CA GLU A 68 2.97 -2.94 9.30
C GLU A 68 3.98 -3.54 8.33
N ARG A 69 5.22 -3.71 8.78
CA ARG A 69 6.27 -4.34 8.00
C ARG A 69 5.96 -5.83 7.84
N ASN A 70 6.20 -6.37 6.65
CA ASN A 70 6.01 -7.78 6.37
C ASN A 70 7.32 -8.55 6.59
N ASP A 71 7.52 -9.12 7.77
CA ASP A 71 8.77 -9.83 8.12
C ASP A 71 9.02 -11.12 7.32
N LYS A 72 8.03 -11.58 6.55
CA LYS A 72 8.17 -12.75 5.65
C LYS A 72 8.71 -12.37 4.26
N ASP A 73 8.82 -11.09 3.95
CA ASP A 73 9.35 -10.57 2.69
C ASP A 73 10.59 -9.73 3.02
N TYR A 74 11.74 -10.12 2.46
CA TYR A 74 13.04 -9.51 2.78
C TYR A 74 13.16 -8.06 2.29
N ARG A 75 12.29 -7.66 1.35
CA ARG A 75 12.27 -6.31 0.77
C ARG A 75 11.94 -5.28 1.83
N GLU A 76 12.75 -4.23 1.90
CA GLU A 76 12.61 -3.16 2.89
C GLU A 76 11.31 -2.38 2.73
N GLU A 77 10.81 -2.31 1.50
CA GLU A 77 9.56 -1.67 1.13
C GLU A 77 8.33 -2.57 1.33
N SER A 78 8.43 -3.80 1.87
CA SER A 78 7.27 -4.70 1.97
C SER A 78 6.43 -4.45 3.22
N PHE A 79 5.20 -3.98 3.01
CA PHE A 79 4.24 -3.67 4.07
C PHE A 79 2.87 -4.30 3.82
N ARG A 80 2.08 -4.38 4.90
CA ARG A 80 0.68 -4.85 4.91
C ARG A 80 -0.22 -3.84 5.60
N ILE A 81 -1.51 -3.96 5.30
CA ILE A 81 -2.62 -3.23 5.91
C ILE A 81 -3.64 -4.21 6.46
#